data_AF-A0A7S2KN15-F1
#
_entry.id   AF-A0A7S2KN15-F1
#
_cell.length_a   1.000
_cell.length_b   1.000
_cell.length_c   1.000
_cell.angle_alpha   90.00
_cell.angle_beta   90.00
_cell.angle_gamma   90.00
#
_symmetry.space_group_name_H-M   'P 1'
#
loop_
_entity.id
_entity.type
_entity.pdbx_description
1 polymer ?
#
loop_
_entity_poly.entity_id
_entity_poly.type
_entity_poly.pdbx_seq_one_letter_code
_entity_poly.pdbx_strand_id
1 'polypeptide(L)'
;MSGGVNRTSLQLFRDCLRLVKHIAPGESAKGVALRAMVKTEFRKNKDEEDEGKIEVQKSAAVRALANYMLYESGTKDAKLGKAMKRYHDTSINSAIKAKEEGLNANKNRVADDGAGDK
;
A
#
# COMPACT_ATOMS: atom_id res chain seq x y z
N MET A 1 0.69 -2.99 31.11
CA MET A 1 0.06 -3.31 29.82
C MET A 1 0.52 -2.28 28.80
N SER A 2 1.00 -2.74 27.65
CA SER A 2 1.67 -1.94 26.63
C SER A 2 0.77 -0.78 26.15
N GLY A 3 1.20 0.46 26.38
CA GLY A 3 0.53 1.66 25.89
C GLY A 3 0.74 1.81 24.39
N GLY A 4 0.08 0.96 23.61
CA GLY A 4 -0.12 1.21 22.18
C GLY A 4 -0.85 2.54 22.04
N VAL A 5 -0.40 3.39 21.11
CA VAL A 5 -0.99 4.70 20.87
C VAL A 5 -2.45 4.50 20.43
N ASN A 6 -3.38 4.47 21.39
CA ASN A 6 -4.82 4.34 21.17
C ASN A 6 -5.35 5.65 20.57
N ARG A 7 -5.05 5.89 19.29
CA ARG A 7 -5.65 7.02 18.57
C ARG A 7 -7.11 6.70 18.32
N THR A 8 -7.96 7.65 18.67
CA THR A 8 -9.38 7.62 18.32
C THR A 8 -9.56 7.71 16.80
N SER A 9 -10.66 7.18 16.29
CA SER A 9 -11.01 7.26 14.86
C SER A 9 -11.00 8.70 14.35
N LEU A 10 -11.43 9.66 15.19
CA LEU A 10 -11.39 11.09 14.88
C LEU A 10 -9.98 11.67 14.78
N GLN A 11 -9.05 11.23 15.64
CA GLN A 11 -7.65 11.64 15.55
C GLN A 11 -7.02 11.12 14.26
N LEU A 12 -7.24 9.84 13.93
CA LEU A 12 -6.75 9.24 12.68
C LEU A 12 -7.30 9.94 11.45
N PHE A 13 -8.59 10.30 11.43
CA PHE A 13 -9.19 11.06 10.35
C PHE A 13 -8.47 12.41 10.13
N ARG A 14 -8.24 13.16 11.21
CA ARG A 14 -7.54 14.45 11.15
C ARG A 14 -6.09 14.28 10.67
N ASP A 15 -5.41 13.24 11.12
CA ASP A 15 -4.04 12.95 10.73
C ASP A 15 -3.94 12.57 9.26
N CYS A 16 -4.87 11.78 8.73
CA CYS A 16 -4.98 11.49 7.30
C CYS A 16 -5.21 12.77 6.49
N LEU A 17 -6.07 13.69 6.93
CA LEU A 17 -6.28 14.96 6.23
C LEU A 17 -5.04 15.87 6.27
N ARG A 18 -4.33 15.94 7.40
CA ARG A 18 -3.04 16.65 7.49
C ARG A 18 -2.03 16.06 6.53
N LEU A 19 -1.96 14.73 6.45
CA LEU A 19 -1.08 14.04 5.51
C LEU A 19 -1.33 14.47 4.07
N VAL A 20 -2.60 14.52 3.64
CA VAL A 20 -2.94 14.94 2.27
C VAL A 20 -2.46 16.36 1.99
N LYS A 21 -2.50 17.27 2.96
CA LYS A 21 -1.96 18.64 2.82
C LYS A 21 -0.45 18.65 2.58
N HIS A 22 0.29 17.70 3.15
CA HIS A 22 1.73 17.54 2.89
C HIS A 22 2.02 16.88 1.55
N ILE A 23 1.23 15.88 1.16
CA ILE A 23 1.37 15.17 -0.13
C ILE A 23 1.07 16.08 -1.32
N ALA A 24 0.00 16.85 -1.21
CA ALA A 24 -0.60 17.59 -2.31
C ALA A 24 -1.15 18.93 -1.78
N PRO A 25 -0.27 19.93 -1.57
CA PRO A 25 -0.66 21.22 -1.03
C PRO A 25 -1.66 21.94 -1.95
N GLY A 26 -2.55 22.72 -1.33
CA GLY A 26 -3.58 23.50 -2.03
C GLY A 26 -4.71 22.66 -2.64
N GLU A 27 -5.28 23.19 -3.73
CA GLU A 27 -6.42 22.62 -4.46
C GLU A 27 -5.98 21.89 -5.74
N SER A 28 -4.84 21.20 -5.69
CA SER A 28 -4.45 20.31 -6.77
C SER A 28 -5.50 19.19 -6.96
N ALA A 29 -5.74 18.76 -8.21
CA ALA A 29 -6.66 17.66 -8.51
C ALA A 29 -6.35 16.40 -7.68
N LYS A 30 -5.06 16.10 -7.48
CA LYS A 30 -4.57 15.02 -6.60
C LYS A 30 -5.00 15.23 -5.14
N GLY A 31 -4.81 16.43 -4.59
CA GLY A 31 -5.19 16.76 -3.22
C GLY A 31 -6.70 16.64 -2.99
N VAL A 32 -7.50 17.13 -3.93
CA VAL A 32 -8.97 17.02 -3.90
C VAL A 32 -9.39 15.54 -3.90
N ALA A 33 -8.85 14.74 -4.81
CA ALA A 33 -9.16 13.32 -4.90
C ALA A 33 -8.78 12.56 -3.62
N LEU A 34 -7.59 12.81 -3.07
CA LEU A 34 -7.14 12.18 -1.82
C LEU A 34 -8.00 12.59 -0.62
N ARG A 35 -8.37 13.87 -0.49
CA ARG A 35 -9.29 14.32 0.57
C ARG A 35 -10.66 13.65 0.43
N ALA A 36 -11.18 13.55 -0.78
CA ALA A 36 -12.46 12.89 -1.05
C ALA A 36 -12.41 11.40 -0.70
N MET A 37 -11.34 10.70 -1.08
CA MET A 37 -11.13 9.28 -0.73
C MET A 37 -11.13 9.07 0.79
N VAL A 38 -10.34 9.84 1.55
CA VAL A 38 -10.28 9.73 3.01
C VAL A 38 -11.66 10.00 3.62
N LYS A 39 -12.36 11.05 3.19
CA LYS A 39 -13.72 11.35 3.69
C LYS A 39 -14.70 10.21 3.38
N THR A 40 -14.62 9.62 2.20
CA THR A 40 -15.50 8.52 1.79
C THR A 40 -15.29 7.28 2.65
N GLU A 41 -14.04 6.87 2.88
CA GLU A 41 -13.75 5.68 3.70
C GLU A 41 -14.17 5.84 5.16
N PHE A 42 -13.90 7.01 5.77
CA PHE A 42 -14.34 7.26 7.14
C PHE A 42 -15.86 7.39 7.25
N ARG A 43 -16.52 7.99 6.24
CA ARG A 43 -17.98 8.10 6.21
C ARG A 43 -18.65 6.74 6.02
N LYS A 44 -18.08 5.87 5.19
CA LYS A 44 -18.59 4.53 4.92
C LYS A 44 -18.66 3.66 6.19
N ASN A 45 -17.70 3.83 7.09
CA ASN A 45 -17.58 3.03 8.30
C ASN A 45 -17.93 3.81 9.58
N LYS A 46 -18.62 4.95 9.47
CA LYS A 46 -18.88 5.84 10.61
C LYS A 46 -19.83 5.23 11.67
N ASP A 47 -20.72 4.34 11.22
CA ASP A 47 -21.75 3.67 12.04
C ASP A 47 -21.34 2.22 12.33
N GLU A 48 -20.06 1.87 12.15
CA GLU A 48 -19.56 0.54 12.51
C GLU A 48 -19.55 0.38 14.03
N GLU A 49 -20.12 -0.71 14.51
CA GLU A 49 -20.21 -1.04 15.95
C GLU A 49 -19.34 -2.25 16.32
N ASP A 50 -18.90 -3.05 15.34
CA ASP A 50 -17.99 -4.18 15.56
C ASP A 50 -16.58 -3.67 15.93
N GLU A 51 -16.20 -3.85 17.20
CA GLU A 51 -14.91 -3.44 17.73
C GLU A 51 -13.72 -4.05 16.97
N GLY A 52 -13.80 -5.32 16.58
CA GLY A 52 -12.74 -5.99 15.84
C GLY A 52 -12.55 -5.37 14.46
N LYS A 53 -13.65 -5.06 13.78
CA LYS A 53 -13.62 -4.41 12.46
C LYS A 53 -13.10 -2.97 12.56
N ILE A 54 -13.50 -2.23 13.59
CA ILE A 54 -12.99 -0.88 13.86
C ILE A 54 -11.47 -0.90 14.04
N GLU A 55 -10.93 -1.83 14.84
CA GLU A 55 -9.49 -1.92 15.08
C GLU A 55 -8.69 -2.31 13.83
N VAL A 56 -9.24 -3.18 12.97
CA VAL A 56 -8.64 -3.49 11.66
C VAL A 56 -8.57 -2.25 10.78
N GLN A 57 -9.64 -1.45 10.74
CA GLN A 57 -9.69 -0.23 9.93
C GLN A 57 -8.75 0.85 10.47
N LYS A 58 -8.69 1.04 11.80
CA LYS A 58 -7.71 1.93 12.44
C LYS A 58 -6.28 1.50 12.11
N SER A 59 -5.99 0.20 12.20
CA SER A 59 -4.68 -0.36 11.89
C SER A 59 -4.30 -0.14 10.43
N ALA A 60 -5.24 -0.28 9.50
CA ALA A 60 -5.04 0.04 8.09
C ALA A 60 -4.70 1.52 7.87
N ALA A 61 -5.43 2.43 8.53
CA ALA A 61 -5.15 3.87 8.48
C ALA A 61 -3.76 4.21 9.04
N VAL A 62 -3.40 3.65 10.21
CA VAL A 62 -2.07 3.83 10.82
C VAL A 62 -0.97 3.33 9.89
N ARG A 63 -1.15 2.16 9.27
CA ARG A 63 -0.19 1.61 8.31
C ARG A 63 -0.01 2.52 7.09
N ALA A 64 -1.10 3.07 6.56
CA ALA A 64 -1.03 4.01 5.44
C ALA A 64 -0.23 5.28 5.81
N LEU A 65 -0.46 5.85 7.00
CA LEU A 65 0.31 6.99 7.51
C LEU A 65 1.81 6.63 7.65
N ALA A 66 2.11 5.49 8.26
CA ALA A 66 3.49 5.04 8.46
C ALA A 66 4.21 4.80 7.13
N ASN A 67 3.55 4.17 6.15
CA ASN A 67 4.10 3.93 4.82
C ASN A 67 4.43 5.24 4.12
N TYR A 68 3.58 6.26 4.25
CA TYR A 68 3.90 7.57 3.69
C TYR A 68 5.12 8.20 4.37
N MET A 69 5.16 8.23 5.70
CA MET A 69 6.29 8.83 6.43
C MET A 69 7.61 8.13 6.08
N LEU A 70 7.59 6.80 5.91
CA LEU A 70 8.75 6.04 5.46
C LEU A 70 9.15 6.42 4.03
N TYR A 71 8.20 6.52 3.10
CA TYR A 71 8.46 6.95 1.73
C TYR A 71 9.05 8.36 1.69
N GLU A 72 8.43 9.32 2.38
CA GLU A 72 8.91 10.70 2.46
C GLU A 72 10.32 10.77 3.06
N SER A 73 10.59 10.02 4.13
CA SER A 73 11.92 9.93 4.74
C SER A 73 12.95 9.37 3.75
N GLY A 74 12.58 8.33 2.99
CA GLY A 74 13.44 7.75 1.95
C GLY A 74 13.71 8.70 0.78
N THR A 75 12.79 9.60 0.44
CA THR A 75 13.03 10.62 -0.59
C THR A 75 13.99 11.73 -0.12
N LYS A 76 14.04 12.01 1.19
CA LYS A 76 14.90 13.05 1.77
C LYS A 76 16.26 12.54 2.22
N ASP A 77 16.36 11.27 2.63
CA ASP A 77 17.61 10.63 3.03
C ASP A 77 18.21 9.82 1.87
N ALA A 78 19.37 10.26 1.36
CA ALA A 78 20.03 9.66 0.20
C ALA A 78 20.46 8.20 0.43
N LYS A 79 20.78 7.80 1.67
CA LYS A 79 21.20 6.42 1.99
C LYS A 79 19.97 5.51 2.03
N LEU A 80 18.90 5.97 2.68
CA LEU A 80 17.64 5.24 2.75
C LEU A 80 16.98 5.13 1.37
N GLY A 81 16.96 6.21 0.58
CA GLY A 81 16.44 6.20 -0.78
C GLY A 81 17.16 5.20 -1.70
N LYS A 82 18.50 5.11 -1.60
CA LYS A 82 19.28 4.09 -2.33
C LYS A 82 18.92 2.67 -1.90
N ALA A 83 18.72 2.42 -0.61
CA ALA A 83 18.30 1.12 -0.10
C ALA A 83 16.90 0.75 -0.60
N MET A 84 15.94 1.68 -0.55
CA MET A 84 14.58 1.48 -1.06
C MET A 84 14.56 1.19 -2.56
N LYS A 85 15.33 1.94 -3.37
CA LYS A 85 15.44 1.69 -4.81
C LYS A 85 16.01 0.30 -5.09
N ARG A 86 17.08 -0.10 -4.40
CA ARG A 86 17.65 -1.46 -4.55
C ARG A 86 16.64 -2.55 -4.22
N TYR A 87 15.88 -2.36 -3.13
CA TYR A 87 14.83 -3.31 -2.75
C TYR A 87 13.74 -3.39 -3.82
N HIS A 88 13.28 -2.25 -4.33
CA HIS A 88 12.29 -2.19 -5.41
C HIS A 88 12.77 -2.89 -6.68
N ASP A 89 13.97 -2.55 -7.16
CA ASP A 89 14.57 -3.13 -8.37
C ASP A 89 14.74 -4.66 -8.23
N THR A 90 15.20 -5.13 -7.06
CA THR A 90 15.34 -6.57 -6.77
C THR A 90 14.00 -7.29 -6.77
N SER A 91 12.97 -6.67 -6.18
CA SER A 91 11.63 -7.23 -6.07
C SER A 91 10.91 -7.32 -7.42
N ILE A 92 11.13 -6.34 -8.31
CA ILE A 92 10.62 -6.35 -9.68
C ILE A 92 11.32 -7.46 -10.48
N ASN A 93 12.65 -7.53 -10.40
CA ASN A 93 13.42 -8.51 -11.15
C ASN A 93 13.10 -9.95 -10.73
N SER A 94 12.88 -10.20 -9.43
CA SER A 94 12.45 -11.52 -8.95
C SER A 94 11.06 -11.89 -9.46
N ALA A 95 10.12 -10.93 -9.49
CA ALA A 95 8.78 -11.14 -10.03
C ALA A 95 8.78 -11.41 -11.55
N ILE A 96 9.59 -10.68 -12.32
CA ILE A 96 9.77 -10.91 -13.75
C ILE A 96 10.34 -12.31 -13.98
N LYS A 97 11.40 -12.68 -13.27
CA LYS A 97 12.04 -14.00 -13.38
C LYS A 97 11.06 -15.13 -13.06
N ALA A 98 10.29 -15.01 -11.98
CA ALA A 98 9.27 -16.00 -11.62
C ALA A 98 8.18 -16.15 -12.70
N LYS A 99 7.80 -15.04 -13.35
CA LYS A 99 6.83 -15.05 -14.45
C LYS A 99 7.40 -15.72 -15.70
N GLU A 100 8.66 -15.46 -16.04
CA GLU A 100 9.35 -16.08 -17.18
C GLU A 100 9.56 -17.59 -16.98
N GLU A 101 9.96 -18.01 -15.78
CA GLU A 101 10.12 -19.42 -15.42
C GLU A 101 8.77 -20.16 -15.47
N GLY A 102 7.69 -19.56 -14.94
CA GLY A 102 6.35 -20.13 -15.03
C GLY A 102 5.81 -20.23 -16.47
N LEU A 103 6.09 -19.23 -17.31
CA LEU A 103 5.68 -19.22 -18.72
C LEU A 103 6.43 -20.28 -19.55
N ASN A 104 7.74 -20.42 -19.33
CA ASN A 104 8.57 -21.43 -20.00
C ASN A 104 8.20 -22.85 -19.55
N ALA A 105 7.92 -23.07 -18.27
CA ALA A 105 7.44 -24.35 -17.76
C ALA A 105 6.09 -24.77 -18.38
N ASN A 106 5.21 -23.80 -18.63
CA ASN A 106 3.92 -24.07 -19.29
C ASN A 106 4.09 -24.40 -20.78
N LYS A 107 4.99 -23.70 -21.48
CA LYS A 107 5.27 -23.94 -22.91
C LYS A 107 5.85 -25.34 -23.17
N ASN A 108 6.69 -25.85 -22.26
CA ASN A 108 7.25 -27.20 -22.37
C ASN A 108 6.22 -28.31 -22.12
N ARG A 109 5.16 -28.06 -21.34
CA ARG A 109 4.07 -29.04 -21.13
C ARG A 109 3.17 -29.17 -22.36
N VAL A 110 2.82 -28.05 -23.00
CA VAL A 110 1.97 -28.03 -24.19
C VAL A 110 2.66 -28.66 -25.43
N ALA A 111 3.99 -28.74 -25.44
CA ALA A 111 4.74 -29.36 -26.52
C ALA A 111 4.85 -30.90 -26.43
N ASP A 112 4.57 -31.48 -25.26
CA ASP A 112 4.67 -32.94 -25.01
C ASP A 112 3.36 -33.68 -25.33
N ASP A 113 2.21 -33.05 -25.13
CA ASP A 113 0.87 -33.63 -25.41
C ASP A 113 0.50 -33.67 -26.92
N GLY A 114 1.38 -33.22 -27.82
CA GLY A 114 1.13 -33.11 -29.25
C GLY A 114 1.79 -34.18 -30.14
N ALA A 115 2.52 -35.14 -29.56
CA ALA A 115 3.29 -36.16 -30.29
C ALA A 115 2.81 -37.58 -29.97
N GLY A 116 1.54 -37.88 -30.21
CA GLY A 116 1.02 -39.22 -30.02
C GLY A 116 -0.32 -39.45 -30.68
N ASP A 117 -0.36 -39.56 -32.00
CA ASP A 117 -1.19 -40.56 -32.70
C ASP A 117 -0.81 -40.64 -34.20
N LYS A 118 -0.16 -41.74 -34.59
CA LYS A 118 -0.21 -42.36 -35.93
C LYS A 118 0.13 -43.83 -35.80
#